data_AF-A0A6N6TEB1-F1
#
_entry.id   AF-A0A6N6TEB1-F1
#
_cell.length_a   1.000
_cell.length_b   1.000
_cell.length_c   1.000
_cell.angle_alpha   90.00
_cell.angle_beta   90.00
_cell.angle_gamma   90.00
#
_symmetry.space_group_name_H-M   'P 1'
#
loop_
_entity.id
_entity.type
_entity.pdbx_description
1 polymer ?
#
loop_
_entity_poly.entity_id
_entity_poly.type
_entity_poly.pdbx_seq_one_letter_code
_entity_poly.pdbx_strand_id
1 'polypeptide(L)' 'MTISMPVHTVCPHCKRPVVARPDQPRAQCPEHGPIVPMRSAIANLPLPSTPPVALLYPQMA' A
#
# COMPACT_ATOMS: atom_id res chain seq x y z
N MET A 1 0.43 8.97 -21.38
CA MET A 1 -0.52 8.95 -20.25
C MET A 1 0.29 8.96 -18.97
N THR A 2 0.24 10.04 -18.20
CA THR A 2 0.92 10.12 -16.89
C THR A 2 0.09 9.34 -15.87
N ILE A 3 0.60 8.19 -15.43
CA ILE A 3 -0.02 7.42 -14.35
C ILE A 3 0.14 8.25 -13.08
N SER A 4 -0.92 8.91 -12.63
CA SER A 4 -0.95 9.55 -11.32
C SER A 4 -1.01 8.44 -10.27
N MET A 5 0.15 8.00 -9.79
CA MET A 5 0.16 7.09 -8.65
C MET A 5 -0.36 7.84 -7.42
N PRO A 6 -1.40 7.34 -6.74
CA PRO A 6 -1.89 7.98 -5.54
C PRO A 6 -0.80 7.93 -4.47
N VAL A 7 -0.29 9.11 -4.10
CA VAL A 7 0.67 9.23 -2.99
C VAL A 7 -0.11 9.08 -1.69
N HIS A 8 0.00 7.91 -1.08
CA HIS A 8 -0.62 7.65 0.22
C HIS A 8 0.35 8.03 1.33
N THR A 9 -0.13 8.84 2.28
CA THR A 9 0.57 9.00 3.56
C THR A 9 0.19 7.83 4.46
N VAL A 10 1.20 7.12 4.97
CA VAL A 10 1.01 5.97 5.86
C VAL A 10 1.77 6.15 7.16
N CYS A 11 1.25 5.54 8.23
CA CYS A 11 1.96 5.46 9.49
C CYS A 11 3.15 4.49 9.39
N PRO A 12 4.38 4.87 9.77
CA PRO A 12 5.53 3.97 9.70
C PRO A 12 5.41 2.77 10.65
N HIS A 13 4.61 2.89 11.73
CA HIS A 13 4.43 1.83 12.72
C HIS A 13 3.40 0.78 12.29
N CYS A 14 2.18 1.21 11.94
CA CYS A 14 1.09 0.29 11.63
C CYS A 14 0.76 0.17 10.14
N LYS A 15 1.47 0.91 9.27
CA LYS A 15 1.29 0.94 7.80
C LYS A 15 -0.12 1.32 7.33
N ARG A 16 -1.00 1.74 8.23
CA ARG A 16 -2.35 2.21 7.91
C ARG A 16 -2.29 3.58 7.24
N PRO A 17 -3.20 3.87 6.29
CA PRO A 17 -3.35 5.20 5.73
C PRO A 17 -3.66 6.20 6.84
N VAL A 18 -3.04 7.36 6.78
CA VAL A 18 -3.34 8.48 7.67
C VAL A 18 -3.60 9.73 6.86
N VAL A 19 -4.46 10.60 7.38
CA VAL A 19 -4.75 11.90 6.76
C VAL A 19 -3.59 12.83 7.07
N ALA A 20 -2.87 13.26 6.04
CA ALA A 20 -1.94 14.38 6.14
C ALA A 20 -2.63 15.63 5.59
N ARG A 21 -2.61 16.72 6.36
CA ARG A 21 -3.01 18.03 5.84
C ARG A 21 -1.83 18.62 5.05
N PRO A 22 -2.05 19.24 3.88
CA PRO A 22 -0.97 19.81 3.05
C PRO A 22 -0.09 20.80 3.81
N ASP A 23 -0.70 21.57 4.72
CA ASP A 23 -0.03 22.61 5.53
C ASP A 23 0.62 22.08 6.82
N GLN A 24 0.49 20.79 7.13
CA GLN A 24 1.05 20.23 8.35
C GLN A 24 2.24 19.31 8.06
N PRO A 25 3.40 19.56 8.68
CA PRO A 25 4.58 18.72 8.48
C PRO A 25 4.45 17.33 9.13
N ARG A 26 3.42 17.12 9.95
CA ARG A 26 3.15 15.87 10.67
C ARG A 26 1.76 15.37 10.35
N ALA A 27 1.62 14.06 10.19
CA ALA A 27 0.32 13.40 10.08
C ALA A 27 -0.06 12.80 11.43
N GLN A 28 -1.36 12.62 11.69
CA GLN A 28 -1.85 12.04 12.94
C GLN A 28 -2.26 10.59 12.73
N CYS A 29 -1.62 9.68 13.45
CA CYS A 29 -2.08 8.30 13.59
C CYS A 29 -2.92 8.17 14.87
N PRO A 30 -4.12 7.57 14.84
CA PRO A 30 -4.95 7.43 16.02
C PRO A 30 -4.31 6.56 17.12
N GLU A 31 -3.35 5.70 16.77
CA GLU A 31 -2.72 4.78 17.74
C GLU A 31 -1.30 5.16 18.14
N HIS A 32 -0.59 5.90 17.29
CA HIS A 32 0.81 6.27 17.54
C HIS A 32 0.99 7.79 17.72
N GLY A 33 -0.08 8.57 17.58
CA GLY A 33 -0.04 10.02 17.69
C GLY A 33 0.60 10.69 16.48
N PRO A 34 1.33 11.81 16.67
CA PRO A 34 1.94 12.55 15.57
C PRO A 34 3.10 11.77 14.96
N ILE A 35 3.03 11.54 13.65
CA ILE A 35 4.05 10.85 12.87
C ILE A 35 4.66 11.78 11.83
N VAL A 36 5.88 11.46 11.40
CA VAL A 36 6.46 12.06 10.20
C VAL A 36 5.90 11.32 8.99
N PRO A 37 5.13 11.98 8.11
CA PRO A 37 4.57 11.34 6.93
C PRO A 37 5.69 10.93 5.98
N MET A 38 5.73 9.65 5.61
CA MET A 38 6.60 9.22 4.50
C MET A 38 6.02 9.79 3.20
N ARG A 39 6.75 10.72 2.57
CA ARG A 39 6.32 11.43 1.36
C ARG A 39 5.97 10.53 0.16
N SER A 40 6.38 9.26 0.18
CA SER A 40 6.35 8.42 -1.02
C SER A 40 6.42 6.94 -0.66
N ALA A 41 5.34 6.37 -0.15
CA ALA A 41 5.19 4.91 -0.21
C ALA A 41 4.66 4.56 -1.61
N ILE A 42 5.52 4.02 -2.48
CA ILE A 42 5.04 3.38 -3.71
C ILE A 42 4.40 2.06 -3.29
N ALA A 43 3.08 2.01 -3.33
CA ALA A 43 2.37 0.76 -3.13
C ALA A 43 2.63 -0.12 -4.35
N ASN A 44 3.16 -1.33 -4.13
CA ASN A 44 3.18 -2.34 -5.17
C ASN A 44 1.74 -2.65 -5.58
N LEU A 45 1.52 -2.85 -6.87
CA LEU A 45 0.22 -3.30 -7.38
C LEU A 45 -0.13 -4.64 -6.69
N PRO A 46 -1.40 -4.86 -6.28
CA PRO A 46 -1.80 -6.17 -5.78
C PRO A 46 -1.40 -7.24 -6.80
N LEU A 47 -0.68 -8.26 -6.33
CA LEU A 47 -0.33 -9.40 -7.16
C LEU A 47 -1.64 -10.00 -7.69
N PRO A 48 -1.74 -10.30 -9.01
CA PRO A 48 -2.90 -11.01 -9.51
C PRO A 48 -3.05 -12.30 -8.72
N SER A 49 -4.24 -12.53 -8.20
CA SER A 49 -4.61 -13.75 -7.50
C SER A 49 -4.69 -14.89 -8.52
N THR A 50 -3.56 -15.32 -9.08
CA THR A 50 -3.49 -16.59 -9.79
C THR A 50 -3.57 -17.68 -8.73
N PRO A 51 -4.60 -18.53 -8.72
CA PRO A 51 -4.54 -19.76 -7.94
C PRO A 51 -3.28 -20.54 -8.36
N PRO A 52 -2.63 -21.28 -7.44
CA PRO A 52 -1.49 -22.09 -7.82
C PRO A 52 -1.92 -23.00 -8.97
N VAL A 53 -1.18 -22.93 -10.07
CA VAL A 53 -1.26 -23.88 -11.19
C VAL A 53 -0.78 -25.23 -10.66
N ALA A 54 -1.67 -25.92 -9.94
CA ALA A 54 -1.45 -27.27 -9.43
C ALA A 54 -2.56 -28.23 -9.88
N LEU A 55 -3.45 -27.81 -10.80
CA LEU A 55 -4.55 -28.64 -11.33
C LEU A 55 -4.57 -28.73 -12.86
N LEU A 56 -3.41 -28.65 -13.52
CA LEU A 56 -3.32 -28.87 -14.97
C LEU A 56 -2.16 -29.83 -15.31
N TYR A 57 -2.20 -31.04 -14.76
CA TYR A 57 -1.70 -32.20 -15.52
C TYR A 57 -2.90 -32.83 -16.23
N PRO A 58 -2.91 -32.94 -17.57
CA PRO A 58 -3.86 -33.81 -18.25
C PRO A 58 -3.46 -35.27 -17.98
N GLN A 59 -4.47 -36.12 -17.83
CA GLN A 59 -4.37 -37.58 -17.77
C GLN A 59 -3.45 -38.11 -18.88
N MET A 60 -2.55 -39.03 -18.53
CA MET A 60 -1.83 -39.87 -19.49
C MET A 60 -2.01 -41.33 -19.06
N ALA A 61 -2.80 -42.05 -19.87
CA ALA A 61 -2.96 -43.51 -20.06
C ALA A 61 -3.05 -44.44 -18.83
#